data_AF-A0AAU3NUJ2-F1
#
_entry.id   AF-A0AAU3NUJ2-F1
#
_cell.length_a   1.000
_cell.length_b   1.000
_cell.length_c   1.000
_cell.angle_alpha   90.00
_cell.angle_beta   90.00
_cell.angle_gamma   90.00
#
_symmetry.space_group_name_H-M   'P 1'
#
loop_
_entity.id
_entity.type
_entity.pdbx_description
1 polymer ?
#
loop_
_entity_poly.entity_id
_entity_poly.type
_entity_poly.pdbx_seq_one_letter_code
_entity_poly.pdbx_strand_id
1 'polypeptide(L)'
;MVVAALMVVLVALLAGVSSNQKGSPPVPIGPGGEPVTDSFYFVHQPLTGNGSITVSVSALESSIPKGLGDLRPGVVPWAKAGLIVKESTRQGSPYAAITVTSSHGVRMQDNYVNDTAGLPGPVSAASVRWLRLDRSGDAITGYASADGTHWTKVGTVHVELGPIAQGGLFVASPQAVEGLGTTGSVSTAAFGDLRFQGGWTGGNWTGDQVGAESPTFAGYPPPASGSFTESDGSFTVTGAGDIAPAVRYSLPAAGTLSNILTGTFAALIAVIVVGALFITTEYRKKLIHVTLTAGPRRGRVLLAKSIVLGAVTFVAGLAGAVVAVPLGVRLSRANGVYVFPVTSSTELRVALGTAALLATASILALSVGAIFRSSAGAVTTVIVAIVLPYLLVANPFMPASVANWLTRVTPAAAFAVQQTLVQYPQAASPYTPYNDYYPLAPWAGLAVLAGYAVVSLVVAAVLLRRRDA
;
A
#
# COMPACT_ATOMS: atom_id res chain seq x y z
N MET A 1 7.25 26.03 -18.78
CA MET A 1 6.39 25.72 -17.62
C MET A 1 5.01 25.21 -18.05
N VAL A 2 4.31 25.89 -18.97
CA VAL A 2 3.06 25.38 -19.56
C VAL A 2 3.21 23.97 -20.14
N VAL A 3 4.26 23.72 -20.93
CA VAL A 3 4.55 22.38 -21.47
C VAL A 3 4.69 21.32 -20.37
N ALA A 4 5.37 21.62 -19.26
CA ALA A 4 5.51 20.68 -18.16
C ALA A 4 4.16 20.37 -17.50
N ALA A 5 3.32 21.38 -17.27
CA ALA A 5 1.96 21.19 -16.75
C ALA A 5 1.11 20.35 -17.71
N LEU A 6 1.18 20.63 -19.02
CA LEU A 6 0.49 19.86 -20.06
C LEU A 6 0.96 18.41 -20.11
N MET A 7 2.25 18.13 -19.88
CA MET A 7 2.76 16.75 -19.84
C MET A 7 2.20 15.95 -18.65
N VAL A 8 2.01 16.57 -17.49
CA VAL A 8 1.34 15.91 -16.35
C VAL A 8 -0.09 15.53 -16.72
N VAL A 9 -0.84 16.46 -17.33
CA VAL A 9 -2.23 16.24 -17.74
C VAL A 9 -2.34 15.22 -18.87
N LEU A 10 -1.50 15.32 -19.91
CA LEU A 10 -1.52 14.45 -21.08
C LEU A 10 -1.27 12.99 -20.70
N VAL A 11 -0.27 12.72 -19.85
CA VAL A 11 0.04 11.36 -19.42
C VAL A 11 -1.05 10.81 -18.49
N ALA A 12 -1.65 11.64 -17.63
CA ALA A 12 -2.81 11.23 -16.82
C ALA A 12 -4.00 10.80 -17.71
N LEU A 13 -4.25 11.55 -18.80
CA LEU A 13 -5.28 11.19 -19.79
C LEU A 13 -4.92 9.89 -20.53
N LEU A 14 -3.67 9.75 -20.99
CA LEU A 14 -3.21 8.53 -21.66
C LEU A 14 -3.32 7.29 -20.77
N ALA A 15 -2.95 7.39 -19.49
CA ALA A 15 -3.10 6.32 -18.51
C ALA A 15 -4.58 5.91 -18.34
N GLY A 16 -5.48 6.89 -18.27
CA GLY A 16 -6.92 6.63 -18.25
C GLY A 16 -7.39 5.92 -19.52
N VAL A 17 -7.09 6.44 -20.72
CA VAL A 17 -7.55 5.88 -22.02
C VAL A 17 -7.00 4.48 -22.28
N SER A 18 -5.75 4.21 -21.92
CA SER A 18 -5.09 2.93 -22.19
C SER A 18 -5.52 1.79 -21.26
N SER A 19 -6.14 2.12 -20.13
CA SER A 19 -6.68 1.12 -19.21
C SER A 19 -8.08 0.68 -19.62
N ASN A 20 -8.35 -0.64 -19.59
CA ASN A 20 -9.69 -1.18 -19.77
C ASN A 20 -9.87 -2.41 -18.87
N GLN A 21 -10.73 -2.26 -17.86
CA GLN A 21 -11.08 -3.32 -16.91
C GLN A 21 -12.61 -3.53 -16.83
N LYS A 22 -13.35 -3.04 -17.83
CA LYS A 22 -14.79 -3.26 -17.93
C LYS A 22 -15.08 -4.76 -17.93
N GLY A 23 -15.97 -5.20 -17.04
CA GLY A 23 -16.34 -6.61 -16.86
C GLY A 23 -15.49 -7.37 -15.84
N SER A 24 -14.46 -6.75 -15.24
CA SER A 24 -13.78 -7.33 -14.08
C SER A 24 -14.74 -7.39 -12.89
N PRO A 25 -14.67 -8.43 -12.05
CA PRO A 25 -15.50 -8.50 -10.85
C PRO A 25 -15.23 -7.29 -9.94
N PRO A 26 -16.26 -6.78 -9.22
CA PRO A 26 -16.10 -5.60 -8.38
C PRO A 26 -15.14 -5.87 -7.23
N VAL A 27 -14.39 -4.83 -6.84
CA VAL A 27 -13.54 -4.87 -5.65
C VAL A 27 -14.44 -4.93 -4.40
N PRO A 28 -14.22 -5.89 -3.48
CA PRO A 28 -14.95 -5.92 -2.21
C PRO A 28 -14.68 -4.67 -1.37
N ILE A 29 -15.74 -4.09 -0.83
CA ILE A 29 -15.69 -2.92 0.04
C ILE A 29 -16.17 -3.32 1.43
N GLY A 30 -15.36 -3.03 2.43
CA GLY A 30 -15.67 -3.29 3.83
C GLY A 30 -16.68 -2.29 4.40
N PRO A 31 -17.15 -2.49 5.64
CA PRO A 31 -18.16 -1.65 6.27
C PRO A 31 -17.74 -0.18 6.44
N GLY A 32 -16.43 0.09 6.56
CA GLY A 32 -15.90 1.46 6.64
C GLY A 32 -15.72 2.17 5.29
N GLY A 33 -16.03 1.49 4.17
CA GLY A 33 -15.86 2.01 2.82
C GLY A 33 -14.47 1.80 2.21
N GLU A 34 -13.55 1.18 2.94
CA GLU A 34 -12.24 0.78 2.45
C GLU A 34 -12.30 -0.48 1.56
N PRO A 35 -11.40 -0.62 0.57
CA PRO A 35 -11.23 -1.88 -0.13
C PRO A 35 -10.65 -2.95 0.80
N VAL A 36 -11.20 -4.15 0.72
CA VAL A 36 -10.82 -5.27 1.59
C VAL A 36 -10.53 -6.52 0.78
N THR A 37 -9.64 -7.35 1.30
CA THR A 37 -9.54 -8.75 0.91
C THR A 37 -10.43 -9.53 1.85
N ASP A 38 -11.52 -10.06 1.31
CA ASP A 38 -12.48 -10.91 2.03
C ASP A 38 -12.63 -12.22 1.27
N SER A 39 -11.63 -13.08 1.42
CA SER A 39 -11.61 -14.37 0.75
C SER A 39 -10.96 -15.42 1.62
N PHE A 40 -11.70 -16.49 1.89
CA PHE A 40 -11.31 -17.52 2.85
C PHE A 40 -12.22 -18.73 2.69
N TYR A 41 -11.88 -19.83 3.35
CA TYR A 41 -12.78 -20.97 3.44
C TYR A 41 -13.57 -20.91 4.75
N PHE A 42 -14.88 -20.93 4.65
CA PHE A 42 -15.80 -20.71 5.76
C PHE A 42 -16.64 -21.97 6.02
N VAL A 43 -16.52 -22.54 7.21
CA VAL A 43 -17.38 -23.64 7.68
C VAL A 43 -18.37 -23.05 8.67
N HIS A 44 -19.63 -22.92 8.27
CA HIS A 44 -20.58 -22.06 8.98
C HIS A 44 -21.98 -22.64 9.14
N GLN A 45 -22.70 -22.06 10.10
CA GLN A 45 -24.12 -22.22 10.35
C GLN A 45 -24.76 -20.88 10.75
N PRO A 46 -26.09 -20.74 10.61
CA PRO A 46 -26.80 -19.56 11.10
C PRO A 46 -26.75 -19.44 12.63
N LEU A 47 -26.47 -18.23 13.10
CA LEU A 47 -26.53 -17.80 14.50
C LEU A 47 -27.57 -16.68 14.64
N THR A 48 -28.69 -17.00 15.30
CA THR A 48 -29.81 -16.09 15.56
C THR A 48 -29.68 -15.46 16.94
N GLY A 49 -29.54 -14.14 17.01
CA GLY A 49 -29.37 -13.43 18.28
C GLY A 49 -28.08 -13.81 19.02
N ASN A 50 -28.20 -14.11 20.31
CA ASN A 50 -27.06 -14.37 21.18
C ASN A 50 -26.57 -15.81 21.09
N GLY A 51 -25.26 -16.01 21.24
CA GLY A 51 -24.68 -17.35 21.30
C GLY A 51 -23.20 -17.32 21.59
N SER A 52 -22.67 -18.50 21.87
CA SER A 52 -21.25 -18.72 22.13
C SER A 52 -20.78 -19.91 21.31
N ILE A 53 -19.54 -19.85 20.84
CA ILE A 53 -18.84 -20.94 20.16
C ILE A 53 -17.42 -21.04 20.69
N THR A 54 -16.97 -22.25 20.96
CA THR A 54 -15.66 -22.59 21.53
C THR A 54 -15.03 -23.71 20.72
N VAL A 55 -13.72 -23.62 20.47
CA VAL A 55 -12.97 -24.64 19.73
C VAL A 55 -11.53 -24.73 20.23
N SER A 56 -10.91 -25.91 20.11
CA SER A 56 -9.47 -26.09 20.24
C SER A 56 -8.82 -26.10 18.85
N VAL A 57 -7.68 -25.44 18.70
CA VAL A 57 -6.88 -25.43 17.48
C VAL A 57 -5.53 -26.07 17.80
N SER A 58 -5.25 -27.21 17.15
CA SER A 58 -4.06 -28.01 17.41
C SER A 58 -3.00 -27.94 16.31
N ALA A 59 -3.37 -27.48 15.11
CA ALA A 59 -2.44 -27.26 14.01
C ALA A 59 -2.89 -26.11 13.11
N LEU A 60 -1.93 -25.40 12.55
CA LEU A 60 -2.09 -24.48 11.43
C LEU A 60 -0.83 -24.58 10.57
N GLU A 61 -0.93 -25.28 9.46
CA GLU A 61 0.18 -25.59 8.57
C GLU A 61 -0.01 -24.90 7.23
N SER A 62 1.01 -24.19 6.76
CA SER A 62 0.97 -23.47 5.49
C SER A 62 1.80 -24.18 4.43
N SER A 63 1.27 -24.20 3.21
CA SER A 63 1.91 -24.74 2.02
C SER A 63 1.97 -23.68 0.92
N ILE A 64 3.11 -23.64 0.22
CA ILE A 64 3.38 -22.69 -0.86
C ILE A 64 3.90 -23.43 -2.10
N PRO A 65 3.71 -22.87 -3.31
CA PRO A 65 4.24 -23.45 -4.54
C PRO A 65 5.76 -23.68 -4.50
N LYS A 66 6.19 -24.85 -4.99
CA LYS A 66 7.60 -25.18 -5.28
C LYS A 66 7.90 -25.15 -6.79
N GLY A 67 6.86 -25.12 -7.62
CA GLY A 67 6.91 -25.17 -9.07
C GLY A 67 5.49 -25.27 -9.64
N LEU A 68 5.35 -25.65 -10.91
CA LEU A 68 4.04 -25.93 -11.48
C LEU A 68 3.45 -27.20 -10.84
N GLY A 69 2.36 -27.05 -10.08
CA GLY A 69 1.59 -28.18 -9.54
C GLY A 69 2.09 -28.81 -8.24
N ASP A 70 3.27 -28.42 -7.75
CA ASP A 70 3.84 -28.96 -6.51
C ASP A 70 3.76 -27.93 -5.37
N LEU A 71 3.33 -28.39 -4.20
CA LEU A 71 3.35 -27.63 -2.95
C LEU A 71 4.46 -28.13 -2.03
N ARG A 72 5.01 -27.22 -1.22
CA ARG A 72 5.94 -27.53 -0.14
C ARG A 72 5.51 -26.82 1.14
N PRO A 73 5.92 -27.32 2.32
CA PRO A 73 5.80 -26.57 3.56
C PRO A 73 6.44 -25.18 3.41
N GLY A 74 5.73 -24.17 3.89
CA GLY A 74 6.13 -22.77 3.82
C GLY A 74 5.72 -22.01 5.07
N VAL A 75 6.35 -20.85 5.29
CA VAL A 75 6.00 -19.97 6.40
C VAL A 75 5.13 -18.83 5.85
N VAL A 76 3.88 -18.77 6.30
CA VAL A 76 2.96 -17.67 6.02
C VAL A 76 2.61 -17.03 7.37
N PRO A 77 3.36 -16.00 7.83
CA PRO A 77 3.27 -15.49 9.19
C PRO A 77 1.87 -15.03 9.64
N TRP A 78 1.06 -14.61 8.66
CA TRP A 78 -0.30 -14.13 8.82
C TRP A 78 -1.36 -15.10 8.27
N ALA A 79 -1.04 -16.38 8.08
CA ALA A 79 -2.09 -17.39 7.93
C ALA A 79 -2.94 -17.41 9.21
N LYS A 80 -4.25 -17.55 9.05
CA LYS A 80 -5.27 -17.36 10.07
C LYS A 80 -6.17 -18.58 10.13
N ALA A 81 -6.43 -19.06 11.33
CA ALA A 81 -7.47 -20.07 11.59
C ALA A 81 -8.19 -19.73 12.89
N GLY A 82 -9.50 -19.95 12.96
CA GLY A 82 -10.22 -19.67 14.20
C GLY A 82 -11.72 -19.60 14.04
N LEU A 83 -12.33 -18.80 14.92
CA LEU A 83 -13.77 -18.58 14.99
C LEU A 83 -14.12 -17.23 14.39
N ILE A 84 -15.19 -17.20 13.60
CA ILE A 84 -15.72 -15.97 13.00
C ILE A 84 -17.24 -15.94 13.15
N VAL A 85 -17.78 -14.74 13.41
CA VAL A 85 -19.20 -14.42 13.20
C VAL A 85 -19.26 -13.26 12.22
N LYS A 86 -20.00 -13.43 11.13
CA LYS A 86 -20.06 -12.56 9.97
C LYS A 86 -21.50 -12.36 9.53
N GLU A 87 -21.88 -11.16 9.11
CA GLU A 87 -23.27 -10.83 8.74
C GLU A 87 -23.80 -11.80 7.67
N SER A 88 -22.99 -12.09 6.66
CA SER A 88 -23.33 -13.03 5.58
C SER A 88 -22.09 -13.58 4.88
N THR A 89 -22.25 -14.60 4.03
CA THR A 89 -21.17 -15.11 3.17
C THR A 89 -20.81 -14.17 2.01
N ARG A 90 -21.50 -13.03 1.88
CA ARG A 90 -21.18 -11.98 0.90
C ARG A 90 -19.85 -11.32 1.26
N GLN A 91 -19.01 -11.11 0.24
CA GLN A 91 -17.75 -10.38 0.42
C GLN A 91 -17.96 -8.95 0.93
N GLY A 92 -17.06 -8.51 1.81
CA GLY A 92 -17.06 -7.16 2.39
C GLY A 92 -18.07 -6.99 3.54
N SER A 93 -18.87 -8.02 3.85
CA SER A 93 -19.83 -7.94 4.96
C SER A 93 -19.11 -7.79 6.31
N PRO A 94 -19.71 -7.11 7.30
CA PRO A 94 -19.13 -6.94 8.62
C PRO A 94 -18.87 -8.28 9.32
N TYR A 95 -17.81 -8.35 10.10
CA TYR A 95 -17.46 -9.55 10.87
C TYR A 95 -16.67 -9.23 12.13
N ALA A 96 -16.67 -10.18 13.05
CA ALA A 96 -15.74 -10.27 14.17
C ALA A 96 -15.17 -11.68 14.24
N ALA A 97 -13.85 -11.81 14.42
CA ALA A 97 -13.15 -13.07 14.45
C ALA A 97 -12.12 -13.11 15.57
N ILE A 98 -11.97 -14.27 16.20
CA ILE A 98 -10.82 -14.59 17.04
C ILE A 98 -10.04 -15.72 16.39
N THR A 99 -8.74 -15.50 16.18
CA THR A 99 -7.92 -16.35 15.32
C THR A 99 -6.55 -16.60 15.91
N VAL A 100 -6.03 -17.81 15.72
CA VAL A 100 -4.59 -18.07 15.81
C VAL A 100 -3.93 -17.68 14.49
N THR A 101 -2.71 -17.19 14.60
CA THR A 101 -1.85 -16.94 13.44
C THR A 101 -0.58 -17.78 13.51
N SER A 102 0.03 -18.08 12.36
CA SER A 102 1.24 -18.91 12.32
C SER A 102 2.42 -18.31 13.09
N SER A 103 2.53 -16.99 13.19
CA SER A 103 3.67 -16.34 13.87
C SER A 103 3.34 -15.13 14.75
N HIS A 104 2.07 -14.70 14.80
CA HIS A 104 1.66 -13.48 15.51
C HIS A 104 0.75 -13.76 16.71
N GLY A 105 0.66 -15.02 17.16
CA GLY A 105 -0.16 -15.43 18.29
C GLY A 105 -1.66 -15.38 17.99
N VAL A 106 -2.47 -15.27 19.05
CA VAL A 106 -3.91 -15.06 18.96
C VAL A 106 -4.21 -13.60 18.64
N ARG A 107 -5.19 -13.35 17.77
CA ARG A 107 -5.68 -12.04 17.37
C ARG A 107 -7.21 -11.99 17.46
N MET A 108 -7.72 -10.85 17.91
CA MET A 108 -9.12 -10.47 17.71
C MET A 108 -9.15 -9.46 16.56
N GLN A 109 -9.84 -9.78 15.47
CA GLN A 109 -9.95 -8.95 14.28
C GLN A 109 -11.41 -8.67 13.97
N ASP A 110 -11.71 -7.46 13.54
CA ASP A 110 -13.05 -7.07 13.13
C ASP A 110 -12.99 -6.10 11.95
N ASN A 111 -14.00 -6.21 11.08
CA ASN A 111 -14.19 -5.33 9.92
C ASN A 111 -12.89 -5.05 9.16
N TYR A 112 -12.03 -6.06 9.01
CA TYR A 112 -10.78 -6.09 8.25
C TYR A 112 -9.65 -5.20 8.80
N VAL A 113 -9.95 -4.00 9.29
CA VAL A 113 -8.96 -2.98 9.66
C VAL A 113 -8.51 -3.03 11.12
N ASN A 114 -9.32 -3.58 12.02
CA ASN A 114 -9.04 -3.60 13.45
C ASN A 114 -8.36 -4.92 13.85
N ASP A 115 -7.32 -4.82 14.68
CA ASP A 115 -6.56 -5.96 15.20
C ASP A 115 -6.17 -5.71 16.67
N THR A 116 -6.51 -6.65 17.55
CA THR A 116 -6.10 -6.65 18.96
C THR A 116 -5.31 -7.92 19.26
N ALA A 117 -4.10 -7.75 19.80
CA ALA A 117 -3.22 -8.85 20.17
C ALA A 117 -3.72 -9.58 21.43
N GLY A 118 -3.73 -10.91 21.38
CA GLY A 118 -4.04 -11.80 22.50
C GLY A 118 -2.82 -12.60 22.98
N LEU A 119 -3.04 -13.87 23.34
CA LEU A 119 -1.97 -14.75 23.81
C LEU A 119 -0.89 -14.95 22.73
N PRO A 120 0.41 -14.81 23.08
CA PRO A 120 1.51 -15.03 22.15
C PRO A 120 1.80 -16.53 21.94
N GLY A 121 2.75 -16.79 21.03
CA GLY A 121 3.30 -18.12 20.77
C GLY A 121 2.59 -18.89 19.65
N PRO A 122 3.24 -19.94 19.14
CA PRO A 122 2.72 -20.71 18.01
C PRO A 122 1.60 -21.66 18.44
N VAL A 123 0.78 -22.05 17.46
CA VAL A 123 -0.13 -23.18 17.57
C VAL A 123 0.55 -24.45 17.04
N SER A 124 0.48 -25.53 17.82
CA SER A 124 0.98 -26.85 17.44
C SER A 124 0.35 -27.91 18.34
N ALA A 125 0.55 -29.19 18.02
CA ALA A 125 0.03 -30.29 18.85
C ALA A 125 0.54 -30.23 20.30
N ALA A 126 1.74 -29.69 20.53
CA ALA A 126 2.31 -29.47 21.86
C ALA A 126 1.86 -28.16 22.52
N SER A 127 1.22 -27.27 21.76
CA SER A 127 0.84 -25.92 22.15
C SER A 127 -0.55 -25.60 21.59
N VAL A 128 -1.54 -26.41 21.97
CA VAL A 128 -2.94 -26.24 21.56
C VAL A 128 -3.44 -24.85 22.01
N ARG A 129 -4.29 -24.23 21.22
CA ARG A 129 -4.91 -22.94 21.53
C ARG A 129 -6.42 -23.08 21.53
N TRP A 130 -7.04 -22.72 22.64
CA TRP A 130 -8.49 -22.70 22.79
C TRP A 130 -9.00 -21.29 22.51
N LEU A 131 -10.02 -21.20 21.66
CA LEU A 131 -10.65 -19.94 21.27
C LEU A 131 -12.13 -20.01 21.62
N ARG A 132 -12.69 -18.90 22.13
CA ARG A 132 -14.13 -18.73 22.34
C ARG A 132 -14.57 -17.38 21.81
N LEU A 133 -15.72 -17.36 21.15
CA LEU A 133 -16.34 -16.15 20.63
C LEU A 133 -17.78 -16.07 21.15
N ASP A 134 -18.06 -15.02 21.92
CA ASP A 134 -19.35 -14.80 22.57
C ASP A 134 -20.05 -13.60 21.92
N ARG A 135 -21.26 -13.79 21.41
CA ARG A 135 -22.12 -12.75 20.85
C ARG A 135 -23.26 -12.42 21.81
N SER A 136 -23.39 -11.14 22.14
CA SER A 136 -24.49 -10.56 22.91
C SER A 136 -24.98 -9.27 22.24
N GLY A 137 -26.06 -9.35 21.47
CA GLY A 137 -26.50 -8.28 20.58
C GLY A 137 -25.44 -7.99 19.52
N ASP A 138 -24.97 -6.74 19.49
CA ASP A 138 -23.89 -6.28 18.61
C ASP A 138 -22.50 -6.40 19.25
N ALA A 139 -22.43 -6.70 20.55
CA ALA A 139 -21.16 -6.91 21.24
C ALA A 139 -20.65 -8.33 21.00
N ILE A 140 -19.47 -8.46 20.39
CA ILE A 140 -18.77 -9.72 20.20
C ILE A 140 -17.48 -9.72 21.00
N THR A 141 -17.32 -10.70 21.88
CA THR A 141 -16.15 -10.82 22.76
C THR A 141 -15.37 -12.09 22.45
N GLY A 142 -14.09 -11.91 22.14
CA GLY A 142 -13.14 -13.00 21.92
C GLY A 142 -12.36 -13.33 23.19
N TYR A 143 -12.27 -14.62 23.49
CA TYR A 143 -11.44 -15.16 24.57
C TYR A 143 -10.48 -16.22 24.05
N ALA A 144 -9.32 -16.32 24.68
CA ALA A 144 -8.36 -17.36 24.38
C ALA A 144 -7.82 -18.01 25.65
N SER A 145 -7.42 -19.27 25.53
CA SER A 145 -6.90 -20.10 26.61
C SER A 145 -5.81 -21.04 26.08
N ALA A 146 -4.82 -21.32 26.92
CA ALA A 146 -3.79 -22.31 26.64
C ALA A 146 -4.16 -23.73 27.11
N ASP A 147 -5.17 -23.86 27.99
CA ASP A 147 -5.55 -25.12 28.64
C ASP A 147 -7.05 -25.47 28.51
N GLY A 148 -7.85 -24.58 27.91
CA GLY A 148 -9.30 -24.76 27.73
C GLY A 148 -10.14 -24.46 28.97
N THR A 149 -9.51 -24.11 30.10
CA THR A 149 -10.17 -23.88 31.40
C THR A 149 -9.98 -22.46 31.92
N HIS A 150 -8.79 -21.88 31.78
CA HIS A 150 -8.48 -20.51 32.16
C HIS A 150 -8.59 -19.59 30.95
N TRP A 151 -9.62 -18.76 30.93
CA TRP A 151 -9.95 -17.91 29.79
C TRP A 151 -9.45 -16.48 30.01
N THR A 152 -8.68 -15.97 29.06
CA THR A 152 -8.29 -14.56 29.00
C THR A 152 -9.11 -13.86 27.92
N LYS A 153 -9.73 -12.74 28.28
CA LYS A 153 -10.41 -11.88 27.30
C LYS A 153 -9.37 -11.21 26.41
N VAL A 154 -9.49 -11.38 25.10
CA VAL A 154 -8.63 -10.72 24.10
C VAL A 154 -9.19 -9.35 23.74
N GLY A 155 -10.50 -9.24 23.51
CA GLY A 155 -11.15 -7.98 23.18
C GLY A 155 -12.66 -8.11 23.06
N THR A 156 -13.36 -6.97 23.12
CA THR A 156 -14.78 -6.85 22.75
C THR A 156 -14.90 -5.82 21.65
N VAL A 157 -15.60 -6.18 20.59
CA VAL A 157 -15.88 -5.33 19.43
C VAL A 157 -17.39 -5.15 19.29
N HIS A 158 -17.82 -4.04 18.71
CA HIS A 158 -19.24 -3.78 18.44
C HIS A 158 -19.44 -3.76 16.93
N VAL A 159 -20.14 -4.76 16.41
CA VAL A 159 -20.37 -4.94 14.97
C VAL A 159 -21.84 -5.23 14.74
N GLU A 160 -22.47 -4.43 13.87
CA GLU A 160 -23.85 -4.63 13.45
C GLU A 160 -23.91 -5.78 12.44
N LEU A 161 -24.34 -6.97 12.90
CA LEU A 161 -24.45 -8.17 12.07
C LEU A 161 -25.90 -8.53 11.71
N GLY A 162 -26.87 -7.75 12.16
CA GLY A 162 -28.29 -8.08 12.04
C GLY A 162 -28.74 -9.25 12.93
N PRO A 163 -30.04 -9.61 12.91
CA PRO A 163 -30.62 -10.60 13.82
C PRO A 163 -30.15 -12.04 13.56
N ILE A 164 -29.73 -12.34 12.32
CA ILE A 164 -29.23 -13.64 11.89
C ILE A 164 -27.89 -13.40 11.21
N ALA A 165 -26.82 -13.93 11.80
CA ALA A 165 -25.47 -13.93 11.21
C ALA A 165 -25.05 -15.35 10.84
N GLN A 166 -23.94 -15.49 10.12
CA GLN A 166 -23.24 -16.74 9.92
C GLN A 166 -22.09 -16.84 10.91
N GLY A 167 -22.01 -17.94 11.66
CA GLY A 167 -20.94 -18.20 12.61
C GLY A 167 -20.26 -19.54 12.35
N GLY A 168 -18.99 -19.68 12.69
CA GLY A 168 -18.30 -20.96 12.57
C GLY A 168 -16.78 -20.89 12.53
N LEU A 169 -16.18 -21.89 11.88
CA LEU A 169 -14.75 -22.04 11.70
C LEU A 169 -14.30 -21.41 10.39
N PHE A 170 -13.10 -20.84 10.36
CA PHE A 170 -12.54 -20.36 9.11
C PHE A 170 -11.04 -20.59 9.01
N VAL A 171 -10.56 -20.65 7.78
CA VAL A 171 -9.12 -20.65 7.45
C VAL A 171 -8.86 -19.70 6.29
N ALA A 172 -7.86 -18.83 6.48
CA ALA A 172 -7.35 -17.92 5.47
C ALA A 172 -5.82 -18.01 5.40
N SER A 173 -5.27 -17.95 4.20
CA SER A 173 -3.84 -18.05 3.95
C SER A 173 -3.43 -16.95 2.97
N PRO A 174 -2.94 -15.79 3.47
CA PRO A 174 -2.55 -14.69 2.62
C PRO A 174 -1.36 -15.09 1.76
N GLN A 175 -1.09 -14.33 0.70
CA GLN A 175 0.06 -14.63 -0.14
C GLN A 175 1.36 -14.67 0.67
N ALA A 176 2.19 -15.68 0.38
CA ALA A 176 3.51 -15.77 0.97
C ALA A 176 4.42 -14.75 0.30
N VAL A 177 5.15 -13.96 1.10
CA VAL A 177 6.14 -13.02 0.58
C VAL A 177 7.46 -13.77 0.41
N GLU A 178 7.89 -13.97 -0.83
CA GLU A 178 9.15 -14.64 -1.17
C GLU A 178 10.05 -13.69 -1.98
N GLY A 179 11.17 -13.27 -1.37
CA GLY A 179 12.08 -12.31 -1.98
C GLY A 179 11.40 -10.97 -2.27
N LEU A 180 11.19 -10.67 -3.55
CA LEU A 180 10.62 -9.41 -4.04
C LEU A 180 9.19 -9.53 -4.56
N GLY A 181 8.64 -10.74 -4.55
CA GLY A 181 7.30 -11.03 -5.02
C GLY A 181 6.44 -11.68 -3.95
N THR A 182 5.25 -12.06 -4.38
CA THR A 182 4.33 -12.86 -3.60
C THR A 182 3.93 -14.10 -4.39
N THR A 183 3.62 -15.17 -3.68
CA THR A 183 3.07 -16.39 -4.28
C THR A 183 1.79 -16.78 -3.55
N GLY A 184 0.86 -17.40 -4.27
CA GLY A 184 -0.34 -17.97 -3.66
C GLY A 184 0.05 -18.95 -2.56
N SER A 185 -0.77 -19.05 -1.52
CA SER A 185 -0.53 -20.00 -0.43
C SER A 185 -1.85 -20.64 -0.02
N VAL A 186 -1.75 -21.78 0.63
CA VAL A 186 -2.87 -22.46 1.25
C VAL A 186 -2.46 -22.85 2.67
N SER A 187 -3.40 -22.80 3.60
CA SER A 187 -3.18 -23.28 4.96
C SER A 187 -4.26 -24.27 5.36
N THR A 188 -3.86 -25.26 6.15
CA THR A 188 -4.76 -26.28 6.70
C THR A 188 -4.70 -26.21 8.22
N ALA A 189 -5.86 -26.14 8.86
CA ALA A 189 -5.98 -26.11 10.30
C ALA A 189 -6.77 -27.30 10.83
N ALA A 190 -6.33 -27.82 11.98
CA ALA A 190 -7.01 -28.87 12.72
C ALA A 190 -7.71 -28.29 13.94
N PHE A 191 -9.03 -28.46 13.98
CA PHE A 191 -9.91 -28.02 15.04
C PHE A 191 -10.48 -29.22 15.78
N GLY A 192 -10.59 -29.12 17.10
CA GLY A 192 -11.21 -30.13 17.96
C GLY A 192 -12.15 -29.49 18.98
N ASP A 193 -12.85 -30.34 19.73
CA ASP A 193 -13.69 -29.93 20.86
C ASP A 193 -14.67 -28.78 20.54
N LEU A 194 -15.28 -28.82 19.36
CA LEU A 194 -16.22 -27.78 18.94
C LEU A 194 -17.47 -27.82 19.82
N ARG A 195 -17.73 -26.71 20.54
CA ARG A 195 -18.88 -26.56 21.44
C ARG A 195 -19.57 -25.24 21.15
N PHE A 196 -20.88 -25.25 21.06
CA PHE A 196 -21.67 -24.05 20.83
C PHE A 196 -22.99 -24.10 21.59
N GLN A 197 -23.52 -22.92 21.92
CA GLN A 197 -24.74 -22.76 22.71
C GLN A 197 -25.42 -21.44 22.36
N GLY A 198 -26.73 -21.34 22.64
CA GLY A 198 -27.55 -20.19 22.27
C GLY A 198 -28.23 -20.39 20.92
N GLY A 199 -28.44 -19.30 20.17
CA GLY A 199 -29.28 -19.29 18.97
C GLY A 199 -28.69 -19.92 17.70
N TRP A 200 -27.90 -20.99 17.82
CA TRP A 200 -27.43 -21.77 16.67
C TRP A 200 -28.59 -22.60 16.12
N THR A 201 -29.00 -22.34 14.88
CA THR A 201 -30.22 -22.93 14.29
C THR A 201 -29.94 -23.92 13.15
N GLY A 202 -28.66 -24.20 12.85
CA GLY A 202 -28.25 -25.17 11.83
C GLY A 202 -28.08 -26.59 12.38
N GLY A 203 -28.40 -27.60 11.55
CA GLY A 203 -28.10 -29.01 11.84
C GLY A 203 -26.69 -29.39 11.38
N ASN A 204 -26.44 -29.37 10.07
CA ASN A 204 -25.15 -29.71 9.47
C ASN A 204 -24.33 -28.46 9.14
N TRP A 205 -23.01 -28.55 9.23
CA TRP A 205 -22.10 -27.47 8.81
C TRP A 205 -22.07 -27.34 7.29
N THR A 206 -22.04 -26.11 6.78
CA THR A 206 -21.88 -25.81 5.35
C THR A 206 -20.50 -25.20 5.11
N GLY A 207 -19.83 -25.64 4.05
CA GLY A 207 -18.51 -25.14 3.65
C GLY A 207 -18.59 -24.29 2.39
N ASP A 208 -18.24 -23.01 2.51
CA ASP A 208 -18.26 -22.04 1.42
C ASP A 208 -16.86 -21.44 1.19
N GLN A 209 -16.50 -21.30 -0.08
CA GLN A 209 -15.31 -20.52 -0.47
C GLN A 209 -15.73 -19.07 -0.73
N VAL A 210 -15.61 -18.24 0.30
CA VAL A 210 -15.94 -16.82 0.22
C VAL A 210 -14.94 -16.14 -0.73
N GLY A 211 -15.47 -15.40 -1.70
CA GLY A 211 -14.66 -14.55 -2.57
C GLY A 211 -13.86 -15.25 -3.68
N ALA A 212 -14.21 -16.48 -4.06
CA ALA A 212 -13.53 -17.24 -5.12
C ALA A 212 -13.40 -16.49 -6.47
N GLU A 213 -14.37 -15.64 -6.80
CA GLU A 213 -14.41 -14.87 -8.06
C GLU A 213 -13.82 -13.46 -7.93
N SER A 214 -13.28 -13.10 -6.76
CA SER A 214 -12.84 -11.74 -6.48
C SER A 214 -11.51 -11.42 -7.18
N PRO A 215 -11.29 -10.17 -7.66
CA PRO A 215 -9.96 -9.72 -8.08
C PRO A 215 -8.95 -9.74 -6.92
N THR A 216 -9.45 -9.74 -5.67
CA THR A 216 -8.61 -9.85 -4.48
C THR A 216 -8.21 -11.25 -4.10
N PHE A 217 -8.83 -12.24 -4.75
CA PHE A 217 -8.57 -13.62 -4.43
C PHE A 217 -7.23 -14.03 -5.01
N ALA A 218 -6.28 -14.32 -4.13
CA ALA A 218 -4.99 -14.85 -4.52
C ALA A 218 -5.04 -16.26 -5.14
N GLY A 219 -6.24 -16.85 -5.28
CA GLY A 219 -6.42 -18.19 -5.80
C GLY A 219 -5.95 -19.26 -4.82
N TYR A 220 -6.45 -20.48 -4.97
CA TYR A 220 -5.68 -21.63 -4.50
C TYR A 220 -4.55 -21.88 -5.50
N PRO A 221 -3.30 -22.06 -5.04
CA PRO A 221 -2.25 -22.51 -5.93
C PRO A 221 -2.62 -23.89 -6.49
N PRO A 222 -2.68 -24.11 -7.81
CA PRO A 222 -2.98 -25.42 -8.37
C PRO A 222 -2.03 -26.50 -7.82
N PRO A 223 -2.52 -27.69 -7.42
CA PRO A 223 -3.89 -28.21 -7.54
C PRO A 223 -4.77 -28.02 -6.29
N ALA A 224 -4.37 -27.18 -5.32
CA ALA A 224 -5.12 -27.01 -4.08
C ALA A 224 -6.53 -26.45 -4.33
N SER A 225 -7.44 -26.75 -3.39
CA SER A 225 -8.79 -26.22 -3.33
C SER A 225 -9.21 -26.09 -1.87
N GLY A 226 -10.22 -25.26 -1.61
CA GLY A 226 -10.82 -25.14 -0.30
C GLY A 226 -11.65 -26.36 0.04
N SER A 227 -11.51 -26.88 1.26
CA SER A 227 -12.24 -28.05 1.71
C SER A 227 -12.35 -28.10 3.22
N PHE A 228 -13.32 -28.87 3.71
CA PHE A 228 -13.34 -29.31 5.09
C PHE A 228 -13.74 -30.78 5.20
N THR A 229 -13.25 -31.44 6.24
CA THR A 229 -13.70 -32.77 6.67
C THR A 229 -14.08 -32.73 8.14
N GLU A 230 -15.13 -33.47 8.49
CA GLU A 230 -15.59 -33.64 9.86
C GLU A 230 -15.50 -35.12 10.23
N SER A 231 -14.83 -35.44 11.34
CA SER A 231 -14.72 -36.79 11.89
C SER A 231 -14.65 -36.74 13.41
N ASP A 232 -15.53 -37.46 14.09
CA ASP A 232 -15.57 -37.57 15.56
C ASP A 232 -15.52 -36.21 16.29
N GLY A 233 -16.23 -35.20 15.76
CA GLY A 233 -16.28 -33.85 16.33
C GLY A 233 -15.01 -33.01 16.12
N SER A 234 -14.06 -33.50 15.31
CA SER A 234 -12.89 -32.77 14.85
C SER A 234 -13.06 -32.32 13.41
N PHE A 235 -12.56 -31.12 13.09
CA PHE A 235 -12.62 -30.53 11.75
C PHE A 235 -11.22 -30.32 11.21
N THR A 236 -10.98 -30.72 9.97
CA THR A 236 -9.81 -30.29 9.21
C THR A 236 -10.29 -29.35 8.13
N VAL A 237 -9.80 -28.10 8.12
CA VAL A 237 -10.24 -27.06 7.19
C VAL A 237 -9.06 -26.53 6.41
N THR A 238 -9.19 -26.45 5.10
CA THR A 238 -8.16 -25.94 4.19
C THR A 238 -8.67 -24.68 3.50
N GLY A 239 -7.88 -23.60 3.58
CA GLY A 239 -8.27 -22.27 3.10
C GLY A 239 -7.13 -21.47 2.47
N ALA A 240 -7.50 -20.56 1.56
CA ALA A 240 -6.61 -19.59 0.92
C ALA A 240 -7.26 -18.20 0.93
N GLY A 241 -6.47 -17.16 0.64
CA GLY A 241 -6.94 -15.77 0.67
C GLY A 241 -6.71 -15.10 2.02
N ASP A 242 -7.36 -13.97 2.28
CA ASP A 242 -7.23 -13.25 3.53
C ASP A 242 -8.57 -12.60 3.96
N ILE A 243 -8.66 -12.25 5.24
CA ILE A 243 -9.66 -11.36 5.84
C ILE A 243 -8.93 -10.13 6.40
N ALA A 244 -8.56 -9.20 5.52
CA ALA A 244 -7.70 -8.07 5.83
C ALA A 244 -7.98 -6.86 4.92
N PRO A 245 -7.42 -5.67 5.20
CA PRO A 245 -7.54 -4.53 4.30
C PRO A 245 -6.82 -4.85 2.99
N ALA A 246 -7.38 -4.40 1.87
CA ALA A 246 -6.74 -4.64 0.59
C ALA A 246 -5.44 -3.83 0.48
N VAL A 247 -4.36 -4.51 0.09
CA VAL A 247 -3.05 -3.93 -0.19
C VAL A 247 -2.78 -4.03 -1.69
N ARG A 248 -1.77 -3.31 -2.20
CA ARG A 248 -1.51 -3.26 -3.64
C ARG A 248 -1.36 -4.64 -4.29
N TYR A 249 -0.75 -5.61 -3.61
CA TYR A 249 -0.60 -6.97 -4.15
C TYR A 249 -1.87 -7.81 -4.10
N SER A 250 -2.79 -7.53 -3.17
CA SER A 250 -4.09 -8.17 -3.22
C SER A 250 -5.02 -7.48 -4.22
N LEU A 251 -4.63 -6.38 -4.86
CA LEU A 251 -5.38 -5.74 -5.95
C LEU A 251 -4.44 -5.29 -7.07
N PRO A 252 -3.76 -6.21 -7.78
CA PRO A 252 -2.75 -5.85 -8.78
C PRO A 252 -3.36 -5.08 -9.97
N ALA A 253 -4.66 -5.29 -10.22
CA ALA A 253 -5.43 -4.58 -11.23
C ALA A 253 -5.86 -3.17 -10.80
N ALA A 254 -5.85 -2.84 -9.50
CA ALA A 254 -6.28 -1.53 -9.02
C ALA A 254 -5.20 -0.46 -9.27
N GLY A 255 -5.64 0.73 -9.64
CA GLY A 255 -4.79 1.91 -9.81
C GLY A 255 -4.60 2.68 -8.51
N THR A 256 -3.43 3.30 -8.35
CA THR A 256 -3.16 4.32 -7.33
C THR A 256 -3.14 5.72 -7.94
N LEU A 257 -3.21 6.75 -7.10
CA LEU A 257 -3.08 8.14 -7.57
C LEU A 257 -1.68 8.41 -8.14
N SER A 258 -0.67 7.71 -7.64
CA SER A 258 0.70 7.71 -8.16
C SER A 258 0.74 7.26 -9.63
N ASN A 259 -0.03 6.23 -10.02
CA ASN A 259 -0.08 5.77 -11.42
C ASN A 259 -0.63 6.83 -12.38
N ILE A 260 -1.61 7.62 -11.94
CA ILE A 260 -2.17 8.75 -12.71
C ILE A 260 -1.12 9.87 -12.86
N LEU A 261 -0.27 10.05 -11.85
CA LEU A 261 0.78 11.06 -11.81
C LEU A 261 2.11 10.63 -12.43
N THR A 262 2.16 9.53 -13.17
CA THR A 262 3.36 9.11 -13.93
C THR A 262 3.89 10.22 -14.84
N GLY A 263 3.02 11.12 -15.34
CA GLY A 263 3.38 12.32 -16.11
C GLY A 263 4.29 13.30 -15.39
N THR A 264 4.33 13.25 -14.06
CA THR A 264 5.27 14.04 -13.22
C THR A 264 6.71 13.77 -13.62
N PHE A 265 7.04 12.54 -14.00
CA PHE A 265 8.39 12.18 -14.42
C PHE A 265 8.83 12.90 -15.69
N ALA A 266 7.94 13.00 -16.69
CA ALA A 266 8.20 13.75 -17.91
C ALA A 266 8.26 15.27 -17.63
N ALA A 267 7.36 15.77 -16.79
CA ALA A 267 7.37 17.17 -16.35
C ALA A 267 8.65 17.54 -15.58
N LEU A 268 9.16 16.63 -14.75
CA LEU A 268 10.41 16.78 -14.01
C LEU A 268 11.59 16.98 -14.95
N ILE A 269 11.74 16.14 -15.98
CA ILE A 269 12.80 16.28 -16.99
C ILE A 269 12.70 17.64 -17.68
N ALA A 270 11.50 18.03 -18.13
CA ALA A 270 11.28 19.31 -18.80
C ALA A 270 11.66 20.50 -17.90
N VAL A 271 11.29 20.45 -16.62
CA VAL A 271 11.59 21.49 -15.64
C VAL A 271 13.08 21.55 -15.29
N ILE A 272 13.77 20.41 -15.20
CA ILE A 272 15.23 20.36 -15.01
C ILE A 272 15.93 21.04 -16.18
N VAL A 273 15.52 20.74 -17.42
CA VAL A 273 16.08 21.37 -18.62
C VAL A 273 15.87 22.89 -18.60
N VAL A 274 14.65 23.34 -18.32
CA VAL A 274 14.35 24.78 -18.24
C VAL A 274 15.14 25.45 -17.13
N GLY A 275 15.24 24.84 -15.95
CA GLY A 275 15.98 25.40 -14.81
C GLY A 275 17.48 25.55 -15.08
N ALA A 276 18.11 24.55 -15.70
CA ALA A 276 19.51 24.63 -16.10
C ALA A 276 19.75 25.70 -17.19
N LEU A 277 18.86 25.78 -18.19
CA LEU A 277 18.94 26.77 -19.27
C LEU A 277 18.74 28.21 -18.78
N PHE A 278 17.91 28.41 -17.75
CA PHE A 278 17.58 29.73 -17.22
C PHE A 278 18.81 30.54 -16.79
N ILE A 279 19.87 29.87 -16.33
CA ILE A 279 21.14 30.53 -15.97
C ILE A 279 22.23 30.35 -17.02
N THR A 280 22.33 29.17 -17.64
CA THR A 280 23.42 28.86 -18.58
C THR A 280 23.31 29.59 -19.92
N THR A 281 22.10 29.98 -20.32
CA THR A 281 21.89 30.80 -21.53
C THR A 281 22.47 32.21 -21.39
N GLU A 282 22.48 32.77 -20.19
CA GLU A 282 23.11 34.07 -19.93
C GLU A 282 24.62 34.03 -19.99
N TYR A 283 25.23 32.94 -19.50
CA TYR A 283 26.67 32.70 -19.69
C TYR A 283 27.00 32.56 -21.18
N ARG A 284 26.21 31.78 -21.93
CA ARG A 284 26.42 31.58 -23.37
C ARG A 284 26.31 32.90 -24.16
N LYS A 285 25.34 33.76 -23.82
CA LYS A 285 25.11 35.05 -24.50
C LYS A 285 25.90 36.21 -23.88
N LYS A 286 26.77 35.96 -22.90
CA LYS A 286 27.50 36.99 -22.11
C LYS A 286 26.60 38.04 -21.44
N LEU A 287 25.30 37.77 -21.31
CA LEU A 287 24.33 38.67 -20.68
C LEU A 287 24.53 38.77 -19.16
N ILE A 288 25.22 37.80 -18.56
CA ILE A 288 25.49 37.79 -17.12
C ILE A 288 26.28 39.02 -16.67
N HIS A 289 27.15 39.59 -17.53
CA HIS A 289 27.85 40.83 -17.21
C HIS A 289 26.87 42.00 -17.05
N VAL A 290 25.86 42.11 -17.92
CA VAL A 290 24.83 43.16 -17.84
C VAL A 290 23.98 43.00 -16.57
N THR A 291 23.65 41.77 -16.20
CA THR A 291 22.87 41.51 -14.97
C THR A 291 23.64 41.86 -13.71
N LEU A 292 24.95 41.57 -13.70
CA LEU A 292 25.82 41.82 -12.56
C LEU A 292 26.28 43.28 -12.47
N THR A 293 26.31 44.04 -13.57
CA THR A 293 26.54 45.49 -13.55
C THR A 293 25.31 46.24 -13.05
N ALA A 294 24.10 45.80 -13.41
CA ALA A 294 22.85 46.37 -12.90
C ALA A 294 22.59 46.03 -11.41
N GLY A 295 23.09 44.89 -10.92
CA GLY A 295 22.91 44.43 -9.55
C GLY A 295 24.21 43.91 -8.92
N PRO A 296 24.96 44.74 -8.17
CA PRO A 296 26.30 44.38 -7.68
C PRO A 296 26.32 43.22 -6.66
N ARG A 297 25.17 42.92 -6.02
CA ARG A 297 25.05 41.83 -5.06
C ARG A 297 24.76 40.50 -5.77
N ARG A 298 25.80 39.89 -6.34
CA ARG A 298 25.74 38.66 -7.16
C ARG A 298 24.89 37.52 -6.56
N GLY A 299 24.96 37.33 -5.24
CA GLY A 299 24.15 36.31 -4.54
C GLY A 299 22.65 36.62 -4.46
N ARG A 300 22.27 37.90 -4.42
CA ARG A 300 20.85 38.30 -4.43
C ARG A 300 20.19 38.03 -5.79
N VAL A 301 20.94 38.19 -6.88
CA VAL A 301 20.45 37.89 -8.23
C VAL A 301 20.15 36.39 -8.36
N LEU A 302 21.06 35.53 -7.90
CA LEU A 302 20.84 34.07 -7.92
C LEU A 302 19.59 33.69 -7.10
N LEU A 303 19.46 34.25 -5.89
CA LEU A 303 18.33 33.96 -5.00
C LEU A 303 17.00 34.46 -5.58
N ALA A 304 16.97 35.65 -6.18
CA ALA A 304 15.78 36.17 -6.86
C ALA A 304 15.37 35.24 -8.01
N LYS A 305 16.33 34.79 -8.82
CA LYS A 305 16.07 33.84 -9.92
C LYS A 305 15.54 32.51 -9.43
N SER A 306 16.11 31.94 -8.36
CA SER A 306 15.61 30.70 -7.78
C SER A 306 14.19 30.84 -7.23
N ILE A 307 13.87 31.97 -6.58
CA ILE A 307 12.51 32.24 -6.09
C ILE A 307 11.52 32.33 -7.24
N VAL A 308 11.83 33.12 -8.28
CA VAL A 308 10.94 33.30 -9.44
C VAL A 308 10.75 31.97 -10.17
N LEU A 309 11.85 31.26 -10.48
CA LEU A 309 11.76 29.97 -11.15
C LEU A 309 10.98 28.95 -10.32
N GLY A 310 11.27 28.87 -9.02
CA GLY A 310 10.56 28.00 -8.07
C GLY A 310 9.06 28.30 -8.02
N ALA A 311 8.68 29.57 -7.86
CA ALA A 311 7.28 29.99 -7.79
C ALA A 311 6.51 29.67 -9.09
N VAL A 312 7.08 30.00 -10.26
CA VAL A 312 6.43 29.71 -11.55
C VAL A 312 6.31 28.20 -11.77
N THR A 313 7.35 27.43 -11.41
CA THR A 313 7.33 25.97 -11.51
C THR A 313 6.28 25.38 -10.58
N PHE A 314 6.19 25.89 -9.34
CA PHE A 314 5.22 25.45 -8.35
C PHE A 314 3.79 25.68 -8.83
N VAL A 315 3.47 26.90 -9.27
CA VAL A 315 2.12 27.24 -9.78
C VAL A 315 1.76 26.37 -10.99
N ALA A 316 2.69 26.18 -11.93
CA ALA A 316 2.45 25.32 -13.09
C ALA A 316 2.25 23.85 -12.71
N GLY A 317 3.08 23.33 -11.80
CA GLY A 317 2.98 21.97 -11.29
C GLY A 317 1.69 21.73 -10.51
N LEU A 318 1.27 22.69 -9.69
CA LEU A 318 0.02 22.65 -8.93
C LEU A 318 -1.19 22.65 -9.87
N ALA A 319 -1.22 23.55 -10.84
CA ALA A 319 -2.27 23.59 -11.85
C ALA A 319 -2.34 22.25 -12.64
N GLY A 320 -1.19 21.70 -13.01
CA GLY A 320 -1.10 20.39 -13.66
C GLY A 320 -1.66 19.26 -12.79
N ALA A 321 -1.27 19.19 -11.52
CA ALA A 321 -1.72 18.14 -10.60
C ALA A 321 -3.22 18.25 -10.26
N VAL A 322 -3.72 19.46 -9.99
CA VAL A 322 -5.13 19.74 -9.69
C VAL A 322 -6.05 19.37 -10.85
N VAL A 323 -5.57 19.49 -12.10
CA VAL A 323 -6.33 19.07 -13.28
C VAL A 323 -6.16 17.58 -13.57
N ALA A 324 -4.94 17.06 -13.47
CA ALA A 324 -4.61 15.68 -13.83
C ALA A 324 -5.27 14.64 -12.90
N VAL A 325 -5.30 14.88 -11.59
CA VAL A 325 -5.88 13.97 -10.60
C VAL A 325 -7.37 13.69 -10.87
N PRO A 326 -8.28 14.68 -10.87
CA PRO A 326 -9.70 14.41 -11.04
C PRO A 326 -10.03 13.85 -12.43
N LEU A 327 -9.37 14.35 -13.50
CA LEU A 327 -9.59 13.86 -14.85
C LEU A 327 -9.10 12.42 -15.03
N GLY A 328 -7.91 12.11 -14.52
CA GLY A 328 -7.34 10.76 -14.56
C GLY A 328 -8.21 9.77 -13.79
N VAL A 329 -8.61 10.11 -12.56
CA VAL A 329 -9.50 9.26 -11.74
C VAL A 329 -10.83 9.02 -12.44
N ARG A 330 -11.45 10.08 -12.98
CA ARG A 330 -12.75 9.96 -13.68
C ARG A 330 -12.66 9.05 -14.89
N LEU A 331 -11.58 9.17 -15.67
CA LEU A 331 -11.38 8.39 -16.88
C LEU A 331 -11.04 6.91 -16.56
N SER A 332 -10.16 6.67 -15.59
CA SER A 332 -9.87 5.31 -15.11
C SER A 332 -11.12 4.62 -14.59
N ARG A 333 -11.96 5.31 -13.80
CA ARG A 333 -13.25 4.77 -13.33
C ARG A 333 -14.22 4.52 -14.48
N ALA A 334 -14.29 5.40 -15.48
CA ALA A 334 -15.12 5.19 -16.68
C ALA A 334 -14.70 3.93 -17.48
N ASN A 335 -13.44 3.52 -17.34
CA ASN A 335 -12.89 2.31 -17.92
C ASN A 335 -12.92 1.09 -16.98
N GLY A 336 -13.62 1.18 -15.85
CA GLY A 336 -13.80 0.07 -14.91
C GLY A 336 -12.61 -0.18 -13.98
N VAL A 337 -11.57 0.67 -13.98
CA VAL A 337 -10.44 0.54 -13.07
C VAL A 337 -10.84 1.03 -11.68
N TYR A 338 -10.67 0.16 -10.68
CA TYR A 338 -10.79 0.57 -9.30
C TYR A 338 -9.59 1.44 -8.93
N VAL A 339 -9.86 2.66 -8.47
CA VAL A 339 -8.83 3.57 -7.95
C VAL A 339 -9.05 3.71 -6.46
N PHE A 340 -8.03 3.38 -5.67
CA PHE A 340 -8.10 3.46 -4.21
C PHE A 340 -8.61 4.83 -3.77
N PRO A 341 -9.71 4.90 -2.99
CA PRO A 341 -10.20 6.16 -2.50
C PRO A 341 -9.16 6.78 -1.57
N VAL A 342 -8.96 8.08 -1.72
CA VAL A 342 -8.05 8.87 -0.89
C VAL A 342 -8.84 9.98 -0.23
N THR A 343 -8.47 10.34 1.00
CA THR A 343 -9.09 11.48 1.67
C THR A 343 -8.73 12.77 0.92
N SER A 344 -9.59 13.79 1.01
CA SER A 344 -9.30 15.11 0.41
C SER A 344 -8.00 15.72 0.93
N SER A 345 -7.62 15.41 2.18
CA SER A 345 -6.33 15.83 2.74
C SER A 345 -5.13 15.18 2.04
N THR A 346 -5.27 13.90 1.67
CA THR A 346 -4.25 13.16 0.92
C THR A 346 -4.16 13.69 -0.51
N GLU A 347 -5.27 13.96 -1.18
CA GLU A 347 -5.27 14.57 -2.51
C GLU A 347 -4.56 15.92 -2.52
N LEU A 348 -4.87 16.78 -1.55
CA LEU A 348 -4.22 18.09 -1.40
C LEU A 348 -2.72 17.95 -1.15
N ARG A 349 -2.31 17.03 -0.26
CA ARG A 349 -0.89 16.71 -0.02
C ARG A 349 -0.20 16.29 -1.30
N VAL A 350 -0.80 15.38 -2.07
CA VAL A 350 -0.20 14.87 -3.31
C VAL A 350 -0.07 15.97 -4.36
N ALA A 351 -1.08 16.84 -4.51
CA ALA A 351 -1.03 17.97 -5.43
C ALA A 351 0.04 19.02 -5.05
N LEU A 352 0.03 19.47 -3.79
CA LEU A 352 1.01 20.43 -3.26
C LEU A 352 2.44 19.85 -3.27
N GLY A 353 2.56 18.59 -2.87
CA GLY A 353 3.83 17.87 -2.84
C GLY A 353 4.43 17.67 -4.23
N THR A 354 3.61 17.32 -5.24
CA THR A 354 4.05 17.22 -6.64
C THR A 354 4.55 18.57 -7.16
N ALA A 355 3.81 19.65 -6.88
CA ALA A 355 4.23 21.00 -7.24
C ALA A 355 5.55 21.41 -6.56
N ALA A 356 5.70 21.09 -5.27
CA ALA A 356 6.92 21.37 -4.50
C ALA A 356 8.12 20.54 -4.98
N LEU A 357 7.92 19.27 -5.35
CA LEU A 357 8.94 18.41 -5.94
C LEU A 357 9.48 19.03 -7.24
N LEU A 358 8.60 19.42 -8.16
CA LEU A 358 9.00 20.03 -9.44
C LEU A 358 9.73 21.35 -9.21
N ALA A 359 9.22 22.21 -8.33
CA ALA A 359 9.83 23.49 -8.01
C ALA A 359 11.22 23.34 -7.39
N THR A 360 11.40 22.39 -6.46
CA THR A 360 12.69 22.17 -5.79
C THR A 360 13.70 21.57 -6.77
N ALA A 361 13.28 20.67 -7.65
CA ALA A 361 14.13 20.13 -8.71
C ALA A 361 14.57 21.19 -9.72
N SER A 362 13.71 22.16 -10.05
CA SER A 362 14.05 23.28 -10.94
C SER A 362 15.11 24.19 -10.33
N ILE A 363 15.02 24.46 -9.02
CA ILE A 363 16.00 25.22 -8.25
C ILE A 363 17.34 24.46 -8.16
N LEU A 364 17.31 23.14 -7.93
CA LEU A 364 18.51 22.30 -7.98
C LEU A 364 19.16 22.36 -9.37
N ALA A 365 18.39 22.27 -10.45
CA ALA A 365 18.91 22.37 -11.81
C ALA A 365 19.54 23.74 -12.11
N LEU A 366 18.90 24.83 -11.67
CA LEU A 366 19.42 26.18 -11.79
C LEU A 366 20.74 26.35 -11.03
N SER A 367 20.82 25.86 -9.79
CA SER A 367 22.03 25.98 -8.97
C SER A 367 23.20 25.18 -9.53
N VAL A 368 22.97 23.94 -9.97
CA VAL A 368 23.99 23.14 -10.68
C VAL A 368 24.41 23.79 -12.00
N GLY A 369 23.45 24.37 -12.73
CA GLY A 369 23.71 25.19 -13.93
C GLY A 369 24.64 26.37 -13.66
N ALA A 370 24.46 27.05 -12.53
CA ALA A 370 25.32 28.15 -12.11
C ALA A 370 26.74 27.69 -11.73
N ILE A 371 26.88 26.48 -11.18
CA ILE A 371 28.18 25.88 -10.80
C ILE A 371 28.98 25.47 -12.03
N PHE A 372 28.35 24.75 -12.97
CA PHE A 372 29.03 24.19 -14.14
C PHE A 372 29.17 25.16 -15.31
N ARG A 373 28.32 26.19 -15.38
CA ARG A 373 28.25 27.12 -16.53
C ARG A 373 28.00 26.41 -17.88
N SER A 374 27.56 25.13 -17.85
CA SER A 374 27.27 24.30 -19.01
C SER A 374 25.89 23.66 -18.85
N SER A 375 25.03 23.84 -19.85
CA SER A 375 23.67 23.28 -19.85
C SER A 375 23.69 21.76 -19.89
N ALA A 376 24.57 21.16 -20.70
CA ALA A 376 24.65 19.71 -20.84
C ALA A 376 25.06 19.05 -19.52
N GLY A 377 26.15 19.52 -18.90
CA GLY A 377 26.62 18.98 -17.62
C GLY A 377 25.58 19.11 -16.51
N ALA A 378 24.91 20.27 -16.43
CA ALA A 378 23.93 20.51 -15.37
C ALA A 378 22.69 19.64 -15.49
N VAL A 379 22.13 19.53 -16.71
CA VAL A 379 20.98 18.67 -16.98
C VAL A 379 21.33 17.21 -16.68
N THR A 380 22.45 16.72 -17.21
CA THR A 380 22.88 15.32 -16.99
C THR A 380 23.07 15.02 -15.51
N THR A 381 23.77 15.85 -14.75
CA THR A 381 24.00 15.61 -13.32
C THR A 381 22.72 15.59 -12.52
N VAL A 382 21.78 16.51 -12.78
CA VAL A 382 20.53 16.59 -12.00
C VAL A 382 19.59 15.45 -12.37
N ILE A 383 19.54 15.07 -13.65
CA ILE A 383 18.81 13.86 -14.09
C ILE A 383 19.41 12.63 -13.42
N VAL A 384 20.73 12.44 -13.48
CA VAL A 384 21.38 11.29 -12.83
C VAL A 384 21.15 11.30 -11.30
N ALA A 385 21.11 12.46 -10.65
CA ALA A 385 20.90 12.53 -9.21
C ALA A 385 19.46 12.20 -8.77
N ILE A 386 18.45 12.51 -9.58
CA ILE A 386 17.03 12.31 -9.23
C ILE A 386 16.44 11.10 -9.97
N VAL A 387 16.55 11.10 -11.30
CA VAL A 387 15.84 10.17 -12.20
C VAL A 387 16.46 8.78 -12.16
N LEU A 388 17.79 8.67 -12.17
CA LEU A 388 18.43 7.35 -12.17
C LEU A 388 18.10 6.54 -10.90
N PRO A 389 18.23 7.08 -9.67
CA PRO A 389 17.78 6.37 -8.48
C PRO A 389 16.31 5.99 -8.52
N TYR A 390 15.43 6.87 -9.00
CA TYR A 390 14.01 6.56 -9.16
C TYR A 390 13.78 5.36 -10.09
N LEU A 391 14.41 5.34 -11.27
CA LEU A 391 14.30 4.24 -12.23
C LEU A 391 14.85 2.92 -11.67
N LEU A 392 15.92 3.00 -10.87
CA LEU A 392 16.50 1.83 -10.21
C LEU A 392 15.56 1.25 -9.14
N VAL A 393 14.91 2.09 -8.33
CA VAL A 393 14.00 1.63 -7.27
C VAL A 393 12.59 1.29 -7.78
N ALA A 394 12.23 1.79 -8.97
CA ALA A 394 11.01 1.40 -9.70
C ALA A 394 11.15 0.05 -10.43
N ASN A 395 12.18 -0.74 -10.11
CA ASN A 395 12.41 -2.06 -10.67
C ASN A 395 12.01 -3.16 -9.66
N PRO A 396 11.16 -4.15 -10.04
CA PRO A 396 10.77 -5.25 -9.16
C PRO A 396 11.92 -6.18 -8.75
N PHE A 397 13.05 -6.16 -9.45
CA PHE A 397 14.21 -7.03 -9.17
C PHE A 397 15.20 -6.42 -8.17
N MET A 398 14.97 -5.21 -7.67
CA MET A 398 15.85 -4.57 -6.70
C MET A 398 15.56 -5.03 -5.25
N PRO A 399 16.57 -5.51 -4.49
CA PRO A 399 16.41 -5.83 -3.07
C PRO A 399 15.80 -4.67 -2.28
N ALA A 400 14.79 -4.97 -1.45
CA ALA A 400 14.06 -3.95 -0.67
C ALA A 400 14.99 -3.09 0.20
N SER A 401 16.02 -3.68 0.81
CA SER A 401 17.02 -2.96 1.61
C SER A 401 17.78 -1.91 0.81
N VAL A 402 18.19 -2.25 -0.42
CA VAL A 402 18.90 -1.35 -1.33
C VAL A 402 17.98 -0.23 -1.82
N ALA A 403 16.76 -0.58 -2.23
CA ALA A 403 15.78 0.41 -2.67
C ALA A 403 15.43 1.41 -1.56
N ASN A 404 15.24 0.91 -0.33
CA ASN A 404 14.98 1.74 0.84
C ASN A 404 16.18 2.61 1.22
N TRP A 405 17.40 2.12 1.09
CA TRP A 405 18.59 2.92 1.33
C TRP A 405 18.73 4.05 0.29
N LEU A 406 18.58 3.74 -1.00
CA LEU A 406 18.62 4.73 -2.10
C LEU A 406 17.58 5.83 -1.89
N THR A 407 16.34 5.47 -1.56
CA THR A 407 15.25 6.44 -1.33
C THR A 407 15.34 7.20 -0.02
N ARG A 408 16.30 6.88 0.87
CA ARG A 408 16.60 7.68 2.05
C ARG A 408 17.66 8.75 1.79
N VAL A 409 18.64 8.46 0.94
CA VAL A 409 19.82 9.32 0.74
C VAL A 409 19.77 10.15 -0.54
N THR A 410 19.09 9.65 -1.58
CA THR A 410 19.05 10.34 -2.87
C THR A 410 17.89 11.33 -2.96
N PRO A 411 18.01 12.36 -3.83
CA PRO A 411 16.91 13.25 -4.17
C PRO A 411 15.61 12.57 -4.63
N ALA A 412 15.66 11.31 -5.07
CA ALA A 412 14.47 10.52 -5.40
C ALA A 412 13.54 10.28 -4.20
N ALA A 413 14.02 10.48 -2.97
CA ALA A 413 13.20 10.49 -1.76
C ALA A 413 11.97 11.42 -1.87
N ALA A 414 12.06 12.50 -2.65
CA ALA A 414 10.98 13.45 -2.82
C ALA A 414 9.71 12.85 -3.41
N PHE A 415 9.79 11.75 -4.16
CA PHE A 415 8.61 11.06 -4.71
C PHE A 415 7.70 10.47 -3.63
N ALA A 416 8.16 10.36 -2.38
CA ALA A 416 7.32 10.02 -1.23
C ALA A 416 6.11 10.97 -1.05
N VAL A 417 6.16 12.19 -1.59
CA VAL A 417 5.00 13.11 -1.59
C VAL A 417 3.78 12.58 -2.35
N GLN A 418 4.00 11.66 -3.29
CA GLN A 418 2.96 11.04 -4.12
C GLN A 418 2.45 9.71 -3.57
N GLN A 419 3.08 9.16 -2.53
CA GLN A 419 2.63 7.92 -1.90
C GLN A 419 1.20 8.08 -1.36
N THR A 420 0.32 7.14 -1.67
CA THR A 420 -1.06 7.09 -1.15
C THR A 420 -1.37 5.82 -0.36
N LEU A 421 -0.50 4.81 -0.43
CA LEU A 421 -0.72 3.54 0.25
C LEU A 421 -0.43 3.62 1.74
N VAL A 422 -1.29 2.94 2.50
CA VAL A 422 -1.19 2.77 3.95
C VAL A 422 -0.63 1.36 4.23
N GLN A 423 0.26 1.27 5.20
CA GLN A 423 0.75 -0.01 5.70
C GLN A 423 -0.21 -0.52 6.79
N TYR A 424 -0.62 -1.78 6.67
CA TYR A 424 -1.40 -2.47 7.69
C TYR A 424 -0.54 -3.57 8.31
N PRO A 425 -0.32 -3.56 9.64
CA PRO A 425 0.50 -4.58 10.30
C PRO A 425 0.00 -6.01 10.07
N GLN A 426 -1.32 -6.18 9.94
CA GLN A 426 -2.01 -7.46 9.79
C GLN A 426 -2.16 -7.95 8.34
N ALA A 427 -1.59 -7.24 7.36
CA ALA A 427 -1.62 -7.62 5.95
C ALA A 427 -0.19 -7.80 5.41
N ALA A 428 0.09 -8.96 4.82
CA ALA A 428 1.40 -9.23 4.24
C ALA A 428 1.54 -8.53 2.88
N SER A 429 2.52 -7.62 2.75
CA SER A 429 2.83 -6.96 1.48
C SER A 429 4.32 -6.58 1.36
N PRO A 430 4.93 -6.68 0.17
CA PRO A 430 6.24 -6.11 -0.13
C PRO A 430 6.20 -4.57 -0.12
N TYR A 431 6.55 -3.97 1.02
CA TYR A 431 6.64 -2.52 1.20
C TYR A 431 7.94 -1.95 0.63
N THR A 432 7.92 -1.66 -0.67
CA THR A 432 9.07 -1.13 -1.43
C THR A 432 8.65 0.07 -2.30
N PRO A 433 9.61 0.91 -2.75
CA PRO A 433 9.30 2.04 -3.65
C PRO A 433 8.64 1.62 -4.96
N TYR A 434 8.96 0.44 -5.49
CA TYR A 434 8.27 -0.18 -6.62
C TYR A 434 6.75 -0.33 -6.38
N ASN A 435 6.38 -0.52 -5.11
CA ASN A 435 5.01 -0.67 -4.65
C ASN A 435 4.43 0.61 -4.07
N ASP A 436 4.89 1.78 -4.56
CA ASP A 436 4.45 3.11 -4.09
C ASP A 436 4.62 3.30 -2.57
N TYR A 437 5.53 2.56 -1.93
CA TYR A 437 5.83 2.67 -0.50
C TYR A 437 7.25 3.17 -0.28
N TYR A 438 7.37 4.36 0.31
CA TYR A 438 8.63 5.00 0.63
C TYR A 438 8.91 4.88 2.13
N PRO A 439 10.18 4.68 2.54
CA PRO A 439 10.55 4.55 3.94
C PRO A 439 10.52 5.87 4.71
N LEU A 440 10.48 7.01 4.01
CA LEU A 440 10.39 8.34 4.60
C LEU A 440 8.97 8.87 4.48
N ALA A 441 8.53 9.59 5.51
CA ALA A 441 7.27 10.34 5.44
C ALA A 441 7.29 11.31 4.24
N PRO A 442 6.13 11.60 3.61
CA PRO A 442 6.03 12.43 2.41
C PRO A 442 6.89 13.70 2.43
N TRP A 443 6.75 14.51 3.48
CA TRP A 443 7.48 15.77 3.62
C TRP A 443 8.95 15.60 4.00
N ALA A 444 9.29 14.52 4.72
CA ALA A 444 10.69 14.19 5.02
C ALA A 444 11.44 13.81 3.74
N GLY A 445 10.79 13.07 2.83
CA GLY A 445 11.34 12.77 1.50
C GLY A 445 11.60 14.04 0.68
N LEU A 446 10.66 14.99 0.68
CA LEU A 446 10.85 16.29 0.04
C LEU A 446 12.00 17.09 0.66
N ALA A 447 12.16 17.04 1.99
CA ALA A 447 13.24 17.72 2.70
C ALA A 447 14.63 17.26 2.26
N VAL A 448 14.79 15.99 1.86
CA VAL A 448 16.06 15.49 1.29
C VAL A 448 16.40 16.26 0.00
N LEU A 449 15.47 16.32 -0.97
CA LEU A 449 15.68 17.08 -2.21
C LEU A 449 15.90 18.58 -1.93
N ALA A 450 15.16 19.15 -0.99
CA ALA A 450 15.36 20.54 -0.57
C ALA A 450 16.76 20.77 0.03
N GLY A 451 17.27 19.83 0.83
CA GLY A 451 18.64 19.86 1.34
C GLY A 451 19.68 19.92 0.22
N TYR A 452 19.55 19.06 -0.80
CA TYR A 452 20.41 19.11 -1.99
C TYR A 452 20.34 20.46 -2.71
N ALA A 453 19.13 20.99 -2.91
CA ALA A 453 18.92 22.28 -3.58
C ALA A 453 19.51 23.46 -2.79
N VAL A 454 19.40 23.46 -1.45
CA VAL A 454 19.97 24.50 -0.59
C VAL A 454 21.50 24.44 -0.61
N VAL A 455 22.08 23.24 -0.46
CA VAL A 455 23.53 23.05 -0.50
C VAL A 455 24.10 23.49 -1.85
N SER A 456 23.48 23.08 -2.96
CA SER A 456 23.95 23.48 -4.29
C SER A 456 23.77 24.99 -4.54
N LEU A 457 22.70 25.62 -4.06
CA LEU A 457 22.51 27.07 -4.12
C LEU A 457 23.60 27.82 -3.33
N VAL A 458 23.95 27.35 -2.14
CA VAL A 458 25.02 27.95 -1.32
C VAL A 458 26.37 27.83 -2.04
N VAL A 459 26.69 26.65 -2.57
CA VAL A 459 27.92 26.43 -3.35
C VAL A 459 27.95 27.34 -4.59
N ALA A 460 26.85 27.43 -5.33
CA ALA A 460 26.72 28.31 -6.48
C ALA A 460 26.95 29.79 -6.10
N ALA A 461 26.36 30.25 -5.00
CA ALA A 461 26.51 31.61 -4.51
C ALA A 461 27.95 31.93 -4.08
N VAL A 462 28.66 30.98 -3.45
CA VAL A 462 30.08 31.12 -3.10
C VAL A 462 30.95 31.18 -4.34
N LEU A 463 30.73 30.30 -5.32
CA LEU A 463 31.50 30.27 -6.57
C LEU A 463 31.27 31.52 -7.42
N LEU A 464 30.06 32.07 -7.47
CA LEU A 464 29.76 33.34 -8.14
C LEU A 464 30.48 34.55 -7.53
N ARG A 465 30.83 34.49 -6.24
CA ARG A 465 31.62 35.53 -5.57
C ARG A 465 33.12 35.38 -5.82
N ARG A 466 33.61 34.15 -5.94
CA ARG A 466 35.04 33.85 -6.07
C ARG A 466 35.54 33.81 -7.51
N ARG A 467 34.68 33.42 -8.45
CA ARG A 467 35.03 33.33 -9.87
C ARG A 467 34.60 34.60 -10.58
N ASP A 468 35.50 35.18 -11.36
CA ASP A 468 35.10 36.21 -12.31
C ASP A 468 34.15 35.62 -13.35
N ALA A 469 33.22 36.48 -13.79
CA ALA A 469 32.12 36.13 -14.68
C ALA A 469 32.64 35.87 -16.08
#